data_AF-A0A382KEN8-F1
#
_entry.id   AF-A0A382KEN8-F1
#
_cell.length_a   1.000
_cell.length_b   1.000
_cell.length_c   1.000
_cell.angle_alpha   90.00
_cell.angle_beta   90.00
_cell.angle_gamma   90.00
#
_symmetry.space_group_name_H-M   'P 1'
#
loop_
_entity.id
_entity.type
_entity.pdbx_description
1 polymer ?
#
loop_
_entity_poly.entity_id
_entity_poly.type
_entity_poly.pdbx_seq_one_letter_code
_entity_poly.pdbx_strand_id
1 'polypeptide(L)'
;FWQVGGLGPMAGQVSHFVNYAPNFPGDHSYSEKRYKNEYDRLLGVMDNILSEREYLAGDYSVADMASFPWVTAYKRYEVDLNKFKEVRRWFDTMKNRPAVRKGMDVGKDERTFAQKPTKESLKMMFQQDSDSIAKAAKEKKE
;
A
#
# COMPACT_ATOMS: atom_id res chain seq x y z
N PHE A 1 13.27 5.72 10.42
CA PHE A 1 12.82 4.84 9.31
C PHE A 1 11.37 4.38 9.50
N TRP A 2 10.40 5.30 9.50
CA TRP A 2 9.00 4.96 9.77
C TRP A 2 8.24 4.47 8.53
N GLN A 3 8.37 5.17 7.38
CA GLN A 3 7.65 4.80 6.16
C GLN A 3 8.10 3.44 5.61
N VAL A 4 9.42 3.20 5.52
CA VAL A 4 9.99 1.97 4.94
C VAL A 4 9.84 0.74 5.83
N GLY A 5 9.77 0.91 7.16
CA GLY A 5 9.66 -0.20 8.12
C GLY A 5 8.23 -0.41 8.66
N GLY A 6 7.36 0.58 8.51
CA GLY A 6 5.99 0.58 9.03
C GLY A 6 4.96 0.75 7.90
N LEU A 7 4.66 2.01 7.54
CA LEU A 7 3.55 2.35 6.63
C LEU A 7 3.53 1.49 5.35
N GLY A 8 4.66 1.41 4.65
CA GLY A 8 4.73 0.68 3.38
C GLY A 8 4.51 -0.83 3.53
N PRO A 9 5.37 -1.54 4.27
CA PRO A 9 5.22 -2.98 4.47
C PRO A 9 3.84 -3.37 5.03
N MET A 10 3.31 -2.64 6.01
CA MET A 10 2.04 -2.98 6.63
C MET A 10 0.84 -2.72 5.70
N ALA A 11 0.85 -1.65 4.93
CA ALA A 11 -0.15 -1.43 3.87
C ALA A 11 -0.10 -2.55 2.80
N GLY A 12 1.10 -3.03 2.46
CA GLY A 12 1.28 -4.19 1.59
C GLY A 12 0.65 -5.46 2.15
N GLN A 13 0.81 -5.72 3.45
CA GLN A 13 0.18 -6.86 4.11
C GLN A 13 -1.35 -6.72 4.16
N VAL A 14 -1.89 -5.54 4.46
CA VAL A 14 -3.34 -5.30 4.36
C VAL A 14 -3.83 -5.57 2.95
N SER A 15 -3.12 -5.06 1.93
CA SER A 15 -3.46 -5.33 0.54
C SER A 15 -3.49 -6.83 0.26
N HIS A 16 -2.52 -7.60 0.77
CA HIS A 16 -2.42 -9.04 0.57
C HIS A 16 -3.66 -9.77 1.09
N PHE A 17 -3.98 -9.61 2.37
CA PHE A 17 -5.08 -10.35 3.00
C PHE A 17 -6.46 -9.88 2.54
N VAL A 18 -6.64 -8.58 2.30
CA VAL A 18 -7.95 -8.03 1.87
C VAL A 18 -8.22 -8.27 0.39
N ASN A 19 -7.24 -8.03 -0.49
CA ASN A 19 -7.49 -8.02 -1.93
C ASN A 19 -7.20 -9.36 -2.62
N TYR A 20 -6.31 -10.18 -2.07
CA TYR A 20 -5.76 -11.33 -2.80
C TYR A 20 -5.91 -12.66 -2.06
N ALA A 21 -5.87 -12.66 -0.72
CA ALA A 21 -5.88 -13.88 0.08
C ALA A 21 -7.11 -14.07 1.00
N PRO A 22 -8.35 -13.70 0.62
CA PRO A 22 -9.49 -13.81 1.54
C PRO A 22 -9.76 -15.24 2.03
N ASN A 23 -9.28 -16.28 1.31
CA ASN A 23 -9.41 -17.70 1.69
C ASN A 23 -8.25 -18.60 1.18
N PHE A 24 -7.05 -18.06 0.90
CA PHE A 24 -5.96 -18.85 0.27
C PHE A 24 -4.84 -19.21 1.24
N PRO A 25 -4.49 -20.49 1.49
CA PRO A 25 -5.26 -21.70 1.23
C PRO A 25 -6.26 -22.03 2.37
N GLY A 26 -6.51 -21.10 3.29
CA GLY A 26 -7.39 -21.30 4.45
C GLY A 26 -7.85 -19.98 5.08
N ASP A 27 -8.36 -20.04 6.31
CA ASP A 27 -8.81 -18.87 7.08
C ASP A 27 -7.62 -17.99 7.50
N HIS A 28 -7.72 -16.69 7.22
CA HIS A 28 -6.74 -15.67 7.56
C HIS A 28 -7.33 -14.50 8.35
N SER A 29 -8.49 -14.69 8.97
CA SER A 29 -9.21 -13.67 9.75
C SER A 29 -8.33 -12.97 10.80
N TYR A 30 -7.46 -13.73 11.49
CA TYR A 30 -6.48 -13.16 12.42
C TYR A 30 -5.48 -12.23 11.71
N SER A 31 -4.89 -12.70 10.61
CA SER A 31 -3.89 -11.95 9.84
C SER A 31 -4.49 -10.67 9.26
N GLU A 32 -5.65 -10.78 8.63
CA GLU A 32 -6.40 -9.64 8.11
C GLU A 32 -6.65 -8.60 9.21
N LYS A 33 -7.21 -9.02 10.35
CA LYS A 33 -7.46 -8.15 11.50
C LYS A 33 -6.18 -7.52 12.04
N ARG A 34 -5.11 -8.30 12.18
CA ARG A 34 -3.81 -7.82 12.67
C ARG A 34 -3.27 -6.71 11.78
N TYR A 35 -3.23 -6.92 10.47
CA TYR A 35 -2.68 -5.94 9.54
C TYR A 35 -3.59 -4.73 9.35
N LYS A 36 -4.92 -4.91 9.35
CA LYS A 36 -5.87 -3.79 9.36
C LYS A 36 -5.65 -2.89 10.58
N ASN A 37 -5.51 -3.48 11.77
CA ASN A 37 -5.24 -2.74 13.00
C ASN A 37 -3.89 -2.02 12.98
N GLU A 38 -2.84 -2.65 12.42
CA GLU A 38 -1.53 -2.00 12.34
C GLU A 38 -1.53 -0.84 11.34
N TYR A 39 -2.19 -0.99 10.19
CA TYR A 39 -2.35 0.11 9.23
C TYR A 39 -3.19 1.25 9.83
N ASP A 40 -4.26 0.95 10.54
CA ASP A 40 -5.06 1.92 11.30
C ASP A 40 -4.19 2.68 12.32
N ARG A 41 -3.41 1.97 13.14
CA ARG A 41 -2.47 2.56 14.10
C ARG A 41 -1.46 3.49 13.41
N LEU A 42 -0.92 3.08 12.26
CA LEU A 42 0.03 3.89 11.49
C LEU A 42 -0.63 5.15 10.93
N LEU A 43 -1.87 5.08 10.46
CA LEU A 43 -2.64 6.27 10.09
C LEU A 43 -2.88 7.18 11.30
N GLY A 44 -3.15 6.62 12.48
CA GLY A 44 -3.26 7.40 13.73
C GLY A 44 -1.97 8.12 14.12
N VAL A 45 -0.81 7.47 13.97
CA VAL A 45 0.51 8.14 14.14
C VAL A 45 0.66 9.29 13.15
N MET A 46 0.28 9.06 11.89
CA MET A 46 0.38 10.05 10.83
C MET A 46 -0.55 11.25 11.10
N ASP A 47 -1.78 11.00 11.58
CA ASP A 47 -2.76 12.02 11.94
C ASP A 47 -2.25 12.92 13.07
N ASN A 48 -1.67 12.32 14.13
CA ASN A 48 -1.09 13.09 15.23
C ASN A 48 0.05 14.00 14.76
N ILE A 49 0.97 13.50 13.94
CA ILE A 49 2.07 14.34 13.40
C ILE A 49 1.53 15.46 12.51
N LEU A 50 0.54 15.18 11.67
CA LEU A 50 -0.07 16.16 10.76
C LEU A 50 -0.99 17.15 11.46
N SER A 51 -1.35 16.92 12.73
CA SER A 51 -2.07 17.90 13.55
C SER A 51 -1.17 19.05 14.01
N GLU A 52 0.14 18.83 14.09
CA GLU A 52 1.13 19.82 14.50
C GLU A 52 1.85 20.47 13.30
N ARG A 53 1.74 19.87 12.10
CA ARG A 53 2.56 20.20 10.93
C ARG A 53 1.78 20.12 9.63
N GLU A 54 2.14 20.95 8.67
CA GLU A 54 1.50 20.92 7.34
C GLU A 54 1.80 19.62 6.59
N TYR A 55 3.05 19.15 6.66
CA TYR A 55 3.57 17.93 6.04
C TYR A 55 4.28 17.03 7.07
N LEU A 56 4.58 15.78 6.70
CA LEU A 56 5.10 14.76 7.63
C LEU A 56 6.42 15.14 8.32
N ALA A 57 7.26 15.93 7.64
CA ALA A 57 8.54 16.39 8.15
C ALA A 57 8.54 17.90 8.51
N GLY A 58 7.38 18.53 8.61
CA GLY A 58 7.25 19.99 8.71
C GLY A 58 6.96 20.59 7.33
N ASP A 59 8.01 20.79 6.55
CA ASP A 59 7.91 21.20 5.14
C ASP A 59 7.74 20.00 4.21
N TYR A 60 7.17 20.26 3.01
CA TYR A 60 6.99 19.23 1.98
C TYR A 60 8.32 18.59 1.62
N SER A 61 8.39 17.25 1.69
CA SER A 61 9.64 16.54 1.48
C SER A 61 9.46 15.17 0.85
N VAL A 62 10.58 14.45 0.69
CA VAL A 62 10.59 13.04 0.28
C VAL A 62 9.80 12.13 1.22
N ALA A 63 9.58 12.53 2.48
CA ALA A 63 8.75 11.76 3.42
C ALA A 63 7.29 11.69 2.95
N ASP A 64 6.73 12.79 2.44
CA ASP A 64 5.38 12.85 1.88
C ASP A 64 5.30 12.09 0.56
N MET A 65 6.32 12.26 -0.29
CA MET A 65 6.41 11.54 -1.57
C MET A 65 6.44 10.02 -1.37
N ALA A 66 7.20 9.54 -0.38
CA ALA A 66 7.33 8.12 -0.08
C ALA A 66 6.06 7.55 0.60
N SER A 67 5.33 8.37 1.35
CA SER A 67 4.16 7.92 2.13
C SER A 67 2.86 7.98 1.33
N PHE A 68 2.70 8.99 0.46
CA PHE A 68 1.45 9.24 -0.28
C PHE A 68 0.93 8.03 -1.08
N PRO A 69 1.76 7.32 -1.87
CA PRO A 69 1.28 6.18 -2.64
C PRO A 69 0.61 5.09 -1.78
N TRP A 70 1.11 4.86 -0.56
CA TRP A 70 0.58 3.86 0.35
C TRP A 70 -0.80 4.20 0.90
N VAL A 71 -1.17 5.48 0.96
CA VAL A 71 -2.47 5.96 1.42
C VAL A 71 -3.51 6.01 0.29
N THR A 72 -3.09 6.11 -0.98
CA THR A 72 -4.00 6.18 -2.14
C THR A 72 -4.95 5.00 -2.27
N ALA A 73 -4.54 3.83 -1.80
CA ALA A 73 -5.31 2.59 -1.87
C ALA A 73 -6.24 2.36 -0.67
N TYR A 74 -6.43 3.33 0.23
CA TYR A 74 -7.20 3.16 1.47
C TYR A 74 -8.59 2.50 1.29
N LYS A 75 -9.31 2.82 0.20
CA LYS A 75 -10.60 2.20 -0.12
C LYS A 75 -10.49 0.70 -0.38
N ARG A 76 -9.41 0.26 -1.04
CA ARG A 76 -9.10 -1.16 -1.30
C ARG A 76 -8.66 -1.90 -0.05
N TYR A 77 -8.32 -1.18 1.00
CA TYR A 77 -7.97 -1.72 2.31
C TYR A 77 -9.19 -1.74 3.25
N GLU A 78 -10.36 -1.33 2.75
CA GLU A 78 -11.61 -1.20 3.52
C GLU A 78 -11.46 -0.25 4.71
N VAL A 79 -10.62 0.78 4.56
CA VAL A 79 -10.37 1.79 5.58
C VAL A 79 -11.24 3.01 5.30
N ASP A 80 -11.82 3.58 6.35
CA ASP A 80 -12.44 4.90 6.29
C ASP A 80 -11.42 5.98 6.64
N LEU A 81 -10.90 6.67 5.63
CA LEU A 81 -9.90 7.73 5.83
C LEU A 81 -10.48 8.96 6.54
N ASN A 82 -11.81 9.13 6.56
CA ASN A 82 -12.43 10.29 7.21
C ASN A 82 -12.35 10.22 8.75
N LYS A 83 -11.98 9.06 9.32
CA LYS A 83 -11.64 8.93 10.74
C LYS A 83 -10.39 9.72 11.13
N PHE A 84 -9.51 10.00 10.18
CA PHE A 84 -8.22 10.67 10.38
C PHE A 84 -8.26 12.04 9.70
N LYS A 85 -8.69 13.06 10.46
CA LYS A 85 -8.99 14.39 9.92
C LYS A 85 -7.79 15.03 9.23
N GLU A 86 -6.62 14.93 9.84
CA GLU A 86 -5.40 15.58 9.35
C GLU A 86 -4.75 14.77 8.24
N VAL A 87 -4.86 13.44 8.28
CA VAL A 87 -4.51 12.59 7.14
C VAL A 87 -5.39 12.89 5.93
N ARG A 88 -6.70 13.08 6.11
CA ARG A 88 -7.63 13.45 5.04
C ARG A 88 -7.23 14.78 4.40
N ARG A 89 -6.97 15.82 5.22
CA ARG A 89 -6.47 17.13 4.76
C ARG A 89 -5.19 17.00 3.94
N TRP A 90 -4.19 16.30 4.50
CA TRP A 90 -2.91 16.08 3.83
C TRP A 90 -3.07 15.30 2.53
N PHE A 91 -3.91 14.27 2.51
CA PHE A 91 -4.19 13.47 1.33
C PHE A 91 -4.81 14.31 0.21
N ASP A 92 -5.80 15.16 0.52
CA ASP A 92 -6.42 16.05 -0.47
C ASP A 92 -5.44 17.08 -0.99
N THR A 93 -4.62 17.64 -0.11
CA THR A 93 -3.54 18.56 -0.48
C THR A 93 -2.61 17.88 -1.48
N MET A 94 -2.11 16.70 -1.15
CA MET A 94 -1.20 15.92 -1.99
C MET A 94 -1.82 15.51 -3.32
N LYS A 95 -3.05 15.00 -3.32
CA LYS A 95 -3.78 14.57 -4.51
C LYS A 95 -4.01 15.72 -5.50
N ASN A 96 -4.16 16.95 -5.02
CA ASN A 96 -4.39 18.12 -5.86
C ASN A 96 -3.12 18.77 -6.40
N ARG A 97 -1.92 18.36 -5.94
CA ARG A 97 -0.64 18.89 -6.45
C ARG A 97 -0.43 18.49 -7.93
N PRO A 98 -0.15 19.44 -8.84
CA PRO A 98 0.04 19.13 -10.27
C PRO A 98 1.13 18.08 -10.53
N ALA A 99 2.26 18.14 -9.82
CA ALA A 99 3.34 17.18 -9.99
C ALA A 99 2.96 15.76 -9.52
N VAL A 100 2.19 15.64 -8.43
CA VAL A 100 1.68 14.36 -7.94
C VAL A 100 0.72 13.76 -8.95
N ARG A 101 -0.20 14.57 -9.50
CA ARG A 101 -1.13 14.11 -10.54
C ARG A 101 -0.39 13.62 -11.78
N LYS A 102 0.59 14.39 -12.26
CA LYS A 102 1.44 13.99 -13.39
C LYS A 102 2.14 12.65 -13.14
N GLY A 103 2.70 12.45 -11.94
CA GLY A 103 3.32 11.18 -11.56
C GLY A 103 2.32 10.02 -11.48
N MET A 104 1.14 10.27 -10.92
CA MET A 104 0.07 9.29 -10.83
C MET A 104 -0.53 8.92 -12.20
N ASP A 105 -0.44 9.79 -13.20
CA ASP A 105 -0.92 9.51 -14.56
C ASP A 105 0.09 8.69 -15.39
N VAL A 106 1.35 8.57 -14.96
CA VAL A 106 2.34 7.73 -15.64
C VAL A 106 1.90 6.27 -15.62
N GLY A 107 1.85 5.64 -16.81
CA GLY A 107 1.45 4.25 -17.00
C GLY A 107 0.00 3.99 -16.61
N LYS A 108 -0.87 5.01 -16.57
CA LYS A 108 -2.26 4.86 -16.17
C LYS A 108 -3.02 3.86 -17.05
N ASP A 109 -2.76 3.87 -18.36
CA ASP A 109 -3.43 3.00 -19.33
C ASP A 109 -2.95 1.54 -19.23
N GLU A 110 -1.77 1.31 -18.66
CA GLU A 110 -1.19 -0.03 -18.42
C GLU A 110 -1.68 -0.66 -17.10
N ARG A 111 -2.38 0.10 -16.24
CA ARG A 111 -2.80 -0.39 -14.93
C ARG A 111 -4.03 -1.28 -15.02
N THR A 112 -3.89 -2.52 -14.58
CA THR A 112 -4.95 -3.53 -14.57
C THR A 112 -5.70 -3.63 -13.23
N PHE A 113 -5.69 -2.57 -12.40
CA PHE A 113 -6.29 -2.60 -11.04
C PHE A 113 -7.78 -2.98 -10.98
N ALA A 114 -8.53 -2.78 -12.08
CA ALA A 114 -9.93 -3.17 -12.19
C ALA A 114 -10.14 -4.64 -12.61
N GLN A 115 -9.08 -5.31 -13.08
CA GLN A 115 -9.13 -6.70 -13.51
C GLN A 115 -8.88 -7.61 -12.32
N LYS A 116 -9.67 -8.69 -12.19
CA LYS A 116 -9.39 -9.71 -11.19
C LYS A 116 -8.07 -10.39 -11.52
N PRO A 117 -7.23 -10.71 -10.51
CA PRO A 117 -6.01 -11.49 -10.74
C PRO A 117 -6.32 -12.80 -11.48
N THR A 118 -5.51 -13.12 -12.49
CA THR A 118 -5.59 -14.41 -13.18
C THR A 118 -5.11 -15.53 -12.25
N LYS A 119 -5.55 -16.78 -12.49
CA LYS A 119 -5.05 -17.95 -11.73
C LYS A 119 -3.53 -18.05 -11.77
N GLU A 120 -2.92 -17.73 -12.90
CA GLU A 120 -1.48 -17.71 -13.07
C GLU A 120 -0.81 -16.63 -12.22
N SER A 121 -1.34 -15.40 -12.21
CA SER A 121 -0.82 -14.32 -11.36
C SER A 121 -0.93 -14.62 -9.87
N LEU A 122 -2.00 -15.30 -9.43
CA LEU A 122 -2.16 -15.75 -8.04
C LEU A 122 -1.20 -16.88 -7.70
N LYS A 123 -1.01 -17.84 -8.62
CA LYS A 123 -0.02 -18.90 -8.45
C LYS A 123 1.38 -18.30 -8.28
N MET A 124 1.75 -17.34 -9.12
CA MET A 124 2.98 -16.60 -8.97
C MET A 124 3.02 -15.89 -7.62
N MET A 125 1.98 -15.14 -7.22
CA MET A 125 1.96 -14.40 -5.95
C MET A 125 2.16 -15.28 -4.70
N PHE A 126 1.58 -16.48 -4.67
CA PHE A 126 1.56 -17.33 -3.47
C PHE A 126 2.62 -18.43 -3.44
N GLN A 127 3.28 -18.73 -4.55
CA GLN A 127 4.21 -19.86 -4.67
C GLN A 127 5.62 -19.42 -5.06
N GLN A 128 6.03 -18.19 -4.74
CA GLN A 128 7.43 -17.79 -4.84
C GLN A 128 8.18 -18.14 -3.56
N ASP A 129 9.36 -18.69 -3.73
CA ASP A 129 10.29 -19.13 -2.70
C ASP A 129 11.71 -19.16 -3.29
N SER A 130 12.69 -19.63 -2.53
CA SER A 130 14.07 -19.74 -3.01
C SER A 130 14.22 -20.64 -4.24
N ASP A 131 13.44 -21.71 -4.32
CA ASP A 131 13.61 -22.76 -5.33
C ASP A 131 13.04 -22.34 -6.68
N SER A 132 11.85 -21.72 -6.67
CA SER A 132 11.23 -21.12 -7.85
C SER A 132 12.10 -20.02 -8.48
N ILE A 133 12.76 -19.20 -7.66
CA ILE A 133 13.72 -18.19 -8.14
C ILE A 133 14.98 -18.84 -8.72
N ALA A 134 15.53 -19.86 -8.04
CA ALA A 134 16.70 -20.59 -8.53
C ALA A 134 16.42 -21.27 -9.89
N LYS A 135 15.22 -21.80 -10.09
CA LYS A 135 14.78 -22.38 -11.36
C LYS A 135 14.68 -21.33 -12.47
N ALA A 136 13.97 -20.22 -12.22
CA ALA A 136 13.82 -19.15 -13.20
C ALA A 136 15.17 -18.53 -13.61
N ALA A 137 16.13 -18.44 -12.68
CA ALA A 137 17.46 -17.94 -12.97
C ALA A 137 18.29 -18.88 -13.88
N LYS A 138 18.04 -20.19 -13.87
CA LYS A 138 18.68 -21.16 -14.77
C LYS A 138 18.08 -21.08 -16.17
N GLU A 139 16.76 -21.07 -16.27
CA GLU A 139 16.02 -21.00 -17.54
C GLU A 139 16.35 -19.72 -18.34
N LYS A 140 16.72 -18.62 -17.67
CA LYS A 140 17.08 -17.35 -18.33
C LYS A 140 18.51 -17.32 -18.90
N LYS A 141 19.33 -18.33 -18.60
CA LYS A 141 20.71 -18.47 -19.08
C LYS A 141 20.83 -19.38 -20.31
N GLU A 142 19.76 -20.09 -20.65
CA GLU A 142 19.60 -20.91 -21.86
C GLU A 142 18.94 -20.07 -22.97
#